data_AF-A0A3G2SYC7-F1
#
_entry.id   AF-A0A3G2SYC7-F1
#
_cell.length_a   1.000
_cell.length_b   1.000
_cell.length_c   1.000
_cell.angle_alpha   90.00
_cell.angle_beta   90.00
_cell.angle_gamma   90.00
#
_symmetry.space_group_name_H-M   'P 1'
#
loop_
_entity.id
_entity.type
_entity.pdbx_description
1 polymer ?
#
loop_
_entity_poly.entity_id
_entity_poly.type
_entity_poly.pdbx_seq_one_letter_code
_entity_poly.pdbx_strand_id
1 'polypeptide(L)'
;MKKLLLATFIASTFALAACDKKPADATTSGSDAKPAAAAVSLSNNNIADIKSDFTAIQAISVEKSKEALTFQTEVMQAAQKGDKDALKGVVDKMKTYVDGFNKDLDGLALKSSEVASIRDKMKESNKLGVEMSEAGLAGSPDPQKIMDLQKKGTELQQSLMTDMQALQAKINAAP
;
A
#
# COMPACT_ATOMS: atom_id res chain seq x y z
N MET A 1 -20.17 -19.53 -16.44
CA MET A 1 -20.21 -18.35 -17.34
C MET A 1 -20.19 -17.07 -16.51
N LYS A 2 -19.42 -16.09 -16.98
CA LYS A 2 -18.94 -14.87 -16.32
C LYS A 2 -20.05 -13.96 -15.79
N LYS A 3 -19.90 -13.50 -14.53
CA LYS A 3 -20.30 -12.15 -14.08
C LYS A 3 -19.38 -11.72 -12.93
N LEU A 4 -18.15 -11.30 -13.26
CA LEU A 4 -17.33 -10.52 -12.34
C LEU A 4 -17.58 -9.05 -12.67
N LEU A 5 -18.43 -8.44 -11.85
CA LEU A 5 -18.68 -7.00 -11.86
C LEU A 5 -17.37 -6.30 -11.48
N LEU A 6 -16.81 -5.54 -12.42
CA LEU A 6 -15.80 -4.53 -12.13
C LEU A 6 -16.41 -3.51 -11.17
N ALA A 7 -15.99 -3.54 -9.91
CA ALA A 7 -16.22 -2.45 -8.97
C ALA A 7 -15.20 -1.34 -9.27
N THR A 8 -15.56 -0.46 -10.20
CA THR A 8 -14.90 0.83 -10.41
C THR A 8 -15.06 1.67 -9.14
N PHE A 9 -14.00 1.88 -8.37
CA PHE A 9 -13.98 2.88 -7.30
C PHE A 9 -13.17 4.08 -7.77
N ILE A 10 -13.83 4.98 -8.52
CA ILE A 10 -13.34 6.34 -8.73
C ILE A 10 -14.12 7.21 -7.73
N ALA A 11 -13.49 7.52 -6.60
CA ALA A 11 -14.01 8.53 -5.68
C ALA A 11 -13.43 9.89 -6.10
N SER A 12 -14.32 10.75 -6.57
CA SER A 12 -14.05 12.10 -7.05
C SER A 12 -13.55 13.04 -5.93
N THR A 13 -12.46 13.74 -6.25
CA THR A 13 -12.05 15.10 -5.84
C THR A 13 -12.81 15.77 -4.67
N PHE A 14 -12.09 15.98 -3.56
CA PHE A 14 -12.35 17.13 -2.69
C PHE A 14 -11.31 18.22 -2.99
N ALA A 15 -11.77 19.30 -3.62
CA ALA A 15 -11.08 20.58 -3.64
C ALA A 15 -11.26 21.21 -2.25
N LEU A 16 -10.18 21.30 -1.46
CA LEU A 16 -10.14 22.14 -0.28
C LEU A 16 -9.35 23.39 -0.61
N ALA A 17 -10.10 24.48 -0.74
CA ALA A 17 -9.60 25.83 -0.90
C ALA A 17 -8.63 26.18 0.23
N ALA A 18 -7.47 26.70 -0.16
CA ALA A 18 -6.52 27.34 0.72
C ALA A 18 -7.17 28.57 1.38
N CYS A 19 -7.06 28.67 2.71
CA CYS A 19 -7.20 29.92 3.42
C CYS A 19 -6.00 30.11 4.35
N ASP A 20 -5.13 30.99 3.87
CA ASP A 20 -3.99 31.63 4.50
C ASP A 20 -4.34 32.28 5.84
N LYS A 21 -3.51 32.06 6.88
CA LYS A 21 -3.34 33.02 7.98
C LYS A 21 -2.05 32.79 8.79
N LYS A 22 -1.00 33.57 8.51
CA LYS A 22 0.04 34.03 9.48
C LYS A 22 -0.58 35.11 10.40
N PRO A 23 -0.07 35.47 11.61
CA PRO A 23 1.34 35.66 12.06
C PRO A 23 1.61 34.96 13.43
N ALA A 24 2.76 35.01 14.13
CA ALA A 24 3.86 35.96 14.28
C ALA A 24 5.10 35.29 14.90
N ASP A 25 6.24 35.96 14.78
CA ASP A 25 7.55 35.62 15.33
C ASP A 25 7.62 35.69 16.87
N ALA A 26 8.40 34.78 17.47
CA ALA A 26 9.02 34.98 18.78
C ALA A 26 10.39 34.29 18.81
N THR A 27 11.43 35.12 18.88
CA THR A 27 12.84 34.73 19.04
C THR A 27 13.08 34.26 20.47
N THR A 28 13.69 33.09 20.66
CA THR A 28 14.46 32.77 21.88
C THR A 28 15.72 31.99 21.49
N SER A 29 16.88 32.53 21.86
CA SER A 29 18.18 31.87 21.81
C SER A 29 18.35 30.97 23.03
N GLY A 30 18.85 29.74 22.84
CA GLY A 30 19.32 28.92 23.96
C GLY A 30 19.49 27.44 23.63
N SER A 31 20.76 27.04 23.48
CA SER A 31 21.32 25.69 23.68
C SER A 31 21.17 24.66 22.55
N ASP A 32 22.29 24.49 21.84
CA ASP A 32 22.64 23.31 21.05
C ASP A 32 22.72 22.06 21.92
N ALA A 33 21.60 21.36 22.04
CA ALA A 33 21.57 19.94 22.29
C ALA A 33 20.71 19.34 21.17
N LYS A 34 21.32 18.58 20.26
CA LYS A 34 20.60 17.79 19.25
C LYS A 34 19.54 16.97 19.99
N PRO A 35 18.24 17.26 19.82
CA PRO A 35 17.21 16.46 20.47
C PRO A 35 17.39 15.03 19.97
N ALA A 36 17.56 14.08 20.88
CA ALA A 36 17.33 12.69 20.54
C ALA A 36 15.94 12.64 19.88
N ALA A 37 15.86 12.13 18.65
CA ALA A 37 14.60 12.06 17.92
C ALA A 37 13.56 11.43 18.84
N ALA A 38 12.57 12.23 19.24
CA ALA A 38 11.49 11.73 20.07
C ALA A 38 10.91 10.51 19.35
N ALA A 39 10.79 9.39 20.06
CA ALA A 39 10.12 8.23 19.51
C ALA A 39 8.74 8.70 19.05
N VAL A 40 8.46 8.57 17.75
CA VAL A 40 7.18 8.98 17.18
C VAL A 40 6.12 8.08 17.81
N SER A 41 5.44 8.59 18.84
CA SER A 41 4.32 7.90 19.45
C SER A 41 3.14 8.05 18.52
N LEU A 42 2.76 6.94 17.89
CA LEU A 42 1.58 6.92 17.04
C LEU A 42 0.34 7.14 17.90
N SER A 43 -0.57 8.00 17.44
CA SER A 43 -1.88 8.16 18.03
C SER A 43 -2.72 6.90 17.80
N ASN A 44 -3.70 6.70 18.68
CA ASN A 44 -4.64 5.60 18.61
C ASN A 44 -6.06 6.16 18.70
N ASN A 45 -6.96 5.70 17.83
CA ASN A 45 -8.34 6.19 17.73
C ASN A 45 -8.48 7.70 17.49
N ASN A 46 -7.44 8.40 17.05
CA ASN A 46 -7.53 9.79 16.64
C ASN A 46 -8.04 9.87 15.19
N ILE A 47 -9.28 10.32 15.03
CA ILE A 47 -9.94 10.38 13.72
C ILE A 47 -9.23 11.31 12.74
N ALA A 48 -8.71 12.45 13.20
CA ALA A 48 -8.06 13.40 12.30
C ALA A 48 -6.76 12.82 11.73
N ASP A 49 -5.97 12.17 12.59
CA ASP A 49 -4.75 11.47 12.17
C ASP A 49 -5.07 10.30 11.24
N ILE A 50 -6.07 9.49 11.59
CA ILE A 50 -6.55 8.38 10.76
C ILE A 50 -6.99 8.87 9.37
N LYS A 51 -7.80 9.93 9.29
CA LYS A 51 -8.26 10.52 8.01
C LYS A 51 -7.07 10.99 7.18
N SER A 52 -6.16 11.76 7.79
CA SER A 52 -4.97 12.29 7.13
C SER A 52 -4.09 11.18 6.56
N ASP A 53 -3.76 10.19 7.38
CA ASP A 53 -2.89 9.08 7.01
C ASP A 53 -3.54 8.19 5.95
N PHE A 54 -4.84 7.93 6.08
CA PHE A 54 -5.58 7.13 5.12
C PHE A 54 -5.60 7.77 3.74
N THR A 55 -5.81 9.09 3.67
CA THR A 55 -5.69 9.85 2.42
C THR A 55 -4.28 9.74 1.82
N ALA A 56 -3.23 9.78 2.64
CA ALA A 56 -1.85 9.63 2.17
C ALA A 56 -1.59 8.26 1.54
N ILE A 57 -2.05 7.17 2.18
CA ILE A 57 -1.95 5.82 1.60
C ILE A 57 -2.76 5.68 0.30
N GLN A 58 -3.97 6.26 0.26
CA GLN A 58 -4.80 6.24 -0.96
C GLN A 58 -4.12 6.96 -2.12
N ALA A 59 -3.48 8.11 -1.87
CA ALA A 59 -2.78 8.87 -2.90
C ALA A 59 -1.66 8.04 -3.54
N ILE A 60 -0.81 7.39 -2.73
CA ILE A 60 0.23 6.48 -3.24
C ILE A 60 -0.40 5.31 -4.02
N SER A 61 -1.45 4.70 -3.49
CA SER A 61 -2.09 3.55 -4.13
C SER A 61 -2.67 3.90 -5.51
N VAL A 62 -3.29 5.08 -5.64
CA VAL A 62 -3.81 5.58 -6.92
C VAL A 62 -2.67 5.86 -7.89
N GLU A 63 -1.58 6.49 -7.44
CA GLU A 63 -0.40 6.76 -8.27
C GLU A 63 0.19 5.47 -8.85
N LYS A 64 0.34 4.44 -8.01
CA LYS A 64 0.95 3.16 -8.39
C LYS A 64 0.02 2.26 -9.21
N SER A 65 -1.30 2.45 -9.15
CA SER A 65 -2.28 1.61 -9.85
C SER A 65 -2.11 1.55 -11.38
N LYS A 66 -1.56 2.60 -12.00
CA LYS A 66 -1.37 2.66 -13.46
C LYS A 66 -0.33 1.65 -13.96
N GLU A 67 0.77 1.46 -13.24
CA GLU A 67 1.81 0.50 -13.60
C GLU A 67 1.34 -0.96 -13.41
N ALA A 68 0.48 -1.21 -12.42
CA ALA A 68 -0.03 -2.55 -12.15
C ALA A 68 -0.83 -3.15 -13.32
N LEU A 69 -1.58 -2.32 -14.06
CA LEU A 69 -2.34 -2.77 -15.24
C LEU A 69 -1.43 -3.20 -16.41
N THR A 70 -0.25 -2.58 -16.53
CA THR A 70 0.75 -2.96 -17.54
C THR A 70 1.26 -4.36 -17.28
N PHE A 71 1.56 -4.72 -16.02
CA PHE A 71 2.04 -6.06 -15.69
C PHE A 71 1.03 -7.14 -16.03
N GLN A 72 -0.26 -6.92 -15.78
CA GLN A 72 -1.29 -7.90 -16.13
C GLN A 72 -1.27 -8.22 -17.63
N THR A 73 -1.12 -7.19 -18.46
CA THR A 73 -1.05 -7.35 -19.93
C THR A 73 0.22 -8.10 -20.34
N GLU A 74 1.38 -7.73 -19.79
CA GLU A 74 2.66 -8.38 -20.10
C GLU A 74 2.68 -9.86 -19.68
N VAL A 75 2.19 -10.17 -18.46
CA VAL A 75 2.05 -11.55 -17.98
C VAL A 75 1.14 -12.36 -18.91
N MET A 76 -0.03 -11.83 -19.26
CA MET A 76 -0.97 -12.53 -20.14
C MET A 76 -0.36 -12.83 -21.52
N GLN A 77 0.34 -11.87 -22.11
CA GLN A 77 0.99 -12.06 -23.41
C GLN A 77 2.11 -13.10 -23.35
N ALA A 78 2.96 -13.04 -22.33
CA ALA A 78 4.07 -13.98 -22.15
C ALA A 78 3.55 -15.40 -21.85
N ALA A 79 2.53 -15.52 -20.99
CA ALA A 79 1.89 -16.79 -20.67
C ALA A 79 1.21 -17.44 -21.88
N GLN A 80 0.48 -16.66 -22.70
CA GLN A 80 -0.14 -17.17 -23.93
C GLN A 80 0.87 -17.73 -24.94
N LYS A 81 2.07 -17.15 -24.97
CA LYS A 81 3.17 -17.58 -25.85
C LYS A 81 4.03 -18.70 -25.24
N GLY A 82 3.80 -19.07 -23.97
CA GLY A 82 4.67 -19.99 -23.23
C GLY A 82 6.09 -19.45 -23.03
N ASP A 83 6.27 -18.13 -23.12
CA ASP A 83 7.58 -17.47 -23.08
C ASP A 83 8.03 -17.28 -21.62
N LYS A 84 8.81 -18.25 -21.13
CA LYS A 84 9.28 -18.26 -19.74
C LYS A 84 10.29 -17.14 -19.44
N ASP A 85 11.09 -16.74 -20.42
CA ASP A 85 12.07 -15.66 -20.24
C ASP A 85 11.36 -14.31 -20.16
N ALA A 86 10.34 -14.10 -21.00
CA ALA A 86 9.47 -12.93 -20.87
C ALA A 86 8.74 -12.92 -19.53
N LEU A 87 8.19 -14.05 -19.07
CA LEU A 87 7.55 -14.15 -17.76
C LEU A 87 8.52 -13.79 -16.62
N LYS A 88 9.76 -14.28 -16.66
CA LYS A 88 10.80 -13.93 -15.69
C LYS A 88 11.09 -12.43 -15.70
N GLY A 89 11.22 -11.84 -16.88
CA GLY A 89 11.43 -10.40 -17.03
C GLY A 89 10.27 -9.57 -16.45
N VAL A 90 9.03 -10.03 -16.58
CA VAL A 90 7.87 -9.37 -15.95
C VAL A 90 7.93 -9.47 -14.43
N VAL A 91 8.36 -10.60 -13.87
CA VAL A 91 8.54 -10.75 -12.42
C VAL A 91 9.65 -9.84 -11.89
N ASP A 92 10.75 -9.68 -12.61
CA ASP A 92 11.84 -8.76 -12.23
C ASP A 92 11.36 -7.29 -12.23
N LYS A 93 10.53 -6.90 -13.20
CA LYS A 93 9.86 -5.58 -13.19
C LYS A 93 8.90 -5.43 -12.01
N MET A 94 8.09 -6.45 -11.74
CA MET A 94 7.14 -6.44 -10.63
C MET A 94 7.86 -6.30 -9.28
N LYS A 95 9.01 -6.94 -9.10
CA LYS A 95 9.86 -6.80 -7.92
C LYS A 95 10.34 -5.36 -7.74
N THR A 96 10.88 -4.77 -8.81
CA THR A 96 11.31 -3.35 -8.81
C THR A 96 10.16 -2.42 -8.44
N TYR A 97 8.99 -2.64 -9.01
CA TYR A 97 7.78 -1.89 -8.69
C TYR A 97 7.36 -2.05 -7.23
N VAL A 98 7.34 -3.29 -6.70
CA VAL A 98 6.97 -3.58 -5.31
C VAL A 98 7.96 -2.95 -4.33
N ASP A 99 9.26 -3.00 -4.61
CA ASP A 99 10.28 -2.36 -3.79
C ASP A 99 10.10 -0.83 -3.77
N GLY A 100 9.83 -0.23 -4.94
CA GLY A 100 9.52 1.20 -5.04
C GLY A 100 8.26 1.59 -4.27
N PHE A 101 7.17 0.85 -4.46
CA PHE A 101 5.91 1.09 -3.75
C PHE A 101 6.11 0.95 -2.22
N ASN A 102 6.77 -0.12 -1.77
CA ASN A 102 7.01 -0.32 -0.35
C ASN A 102 7.90 0.77 0.26
N LYS A 103 8.87 1.29 -0.51
CA LYS A 103 9.70 2.43 -0.11
C LYS A 103 8.88 3.71 0.03
N ASP A 104 7.97 3.98 -0.91
CA ASP A 104 7.10 5.15 -0.85
C ASP A 104 6.14 5.08 0.35
N LEU A 105 5.63 3.88 0.64
CA LEU A 105 4.85 3.62 1.85
C LEU A 105 5.66 3.86 3.13
N ASP A 106 6.92 3.41 3.17
CA ASP A 106 7.83 3.63 4.30
C ASP A 106 8.21 5.11 4.47
N GLY A 107 8.19 5.87 3.38
CA GLY A 107 8.39 7.32 3.39
C GLY A 107 7.24 8.11 4.02
N LEU A 108 6.06 7.50 4.23
CA LEU A 108 4.95 8.17 4.88
C LEU A 108 5.21 8.36 6.37
N ALA A 109 5.22 9.63 6.80
CA ALA A 109 5.23 10.03 8.20
C ALA A 109 3.83 9.86 8.83
N LEU A 110 3.39 8.61 8.95
CA LEU A 110 2.09 8.25 9.52
C LEU A 110 2.01 8.65 11.00
N LYS A 111 0.83 9.07 11.42
CA LYS A 111 0.54 9.51 12.79
C LYS A 111 -0.26 8.48 13.57
N SER A 112 -1.10 7.69 12.90
CA SER A 112 -2.06 6.77 13.50
C SER A 112 -1.58 5.32 13.45
N SER A 113 -1.79 4.61 14.56
CA SER A 113 -1.45 3.20 14.70
C SER A 113 -2.23 2.30 13.73
N GLU A 114 -3.49 2.64 13.48
CA GLU A 114 -4.39 1.88 12.62
C GLU A 114 -3.93 1.90 11.16
N VAL A 115 -3.56 3.08 10.65
CA VAL A 115 -3.09 3.21 9.27
C VAL A 115 -1.67 2.67 9.12
N ALA A 116 -0.82 2.77 10.15
CA ALA A 116 0.48 2.10 10.16
C ALA A 116 0.34 0.57 10.05
N SER A 117 -0.60 -0.04 10.76
CA SER A 117 -0.87 -1.48 10.62
C SER A 117 -1.35 -1.86 9.22
N ILE A 118 -2.18 -1.01 8.58
CA ILE A 118 -2.63 -1.24 7.20
C ILE A 118 -1.46 -1.13 6.23
N ARG A 119 -0.59 -0.13 6.38
CA ARG A 119 0.63 0.01 5.58
C ARG A 119 1.48 -1.26 5.63
N ASP A 120 1.70 -1.82 6.83
CA ASP A 120 2.55 -2.98 6.99
C ASP A 120 1.95 -4.22 6.31
N LYS A 121 0.63 -4.41 6.44
CA LYS A 121 -0.10 -5.48 5.73
C LYS A 121 -0.10 -5.29 4.21
N MET A 122 -0.21 -4.04 3.71
CA MET A 122 -0.10 -3.75 2.29
C MET A 122 1.29 -4.13 1.75
N LYS A 123 2.34 -3.76 2.48
CA LYS A 123 3.72 -4.13 2.10
C LYS A 123 3.92 -5.64 2.07
N GLU A 124 3.38 -6.34 3.07
CA GLU A 124 3.42 -7.80 3.12
C GLU A 124 2.68 -8.42 1.91
N SER A 125 1.53 -7.86 1.54
CA SER A 125 0.75 -8.32 0.39
C SER A 125 1.49 -8.12 -0.92
N ASN A 126 2.12 -6.96 -1.10
CA ASN A 126 2.96 -6.66 -2.26
C ASN A 126 4.12 -7.65 -2.39
N LYS A 127 4.84 -7.92 -1.29
CA LYS A 127 5.94 -8.90 -1.27
C LYS A 127 5.45 -10.30 -1.59
N LEU A 128 4.31 -10.69 -1.01
CA LEU A 128 3.72 -12.00 -1.25
C LEU A 128 3.36 -12.22 -2.73
N GLY A 129 2.87 -11.20 -3.43
CA GLY A 129 2.60 -11.27 -4.87
C GLY A 129 3.86 -11.60 -5.70
N VAL A 130 5.01 -11.02 -5.31
CA VAL A 130 6.32 -11.33 -5.91
C VAL A 130 6.75 -12.75 -5.57
N GLU A 131 6.69 -13.16 -4.30
CA GLU A 131 7.06 -14.52 -3.87
C GLU A 131 6.24 -15.60 -4.57
N MET A 132 4.93 -15.37 -4.74
CA MET A 132 4.04 -16.27 -5.49
C MET A 132 4.46 -16.39 -6.96
N SER A 133 4.82 -15.27 -7.59
CA SER A 133 5.22 -15.25 -8.99
C SER A 133 6.60 -15.89 -9.19
N GLU A 134 7.55 -15.64 -8.30
CA GLU A 134 8.85 -16.31 -8.28
C GLU A 134 8.70 -17.82 -8.07
N ALA A 135 7.82 -18.25 -7.14
CA ALA A 135 7.55 -19.67 -6.88
C ALA A 135 6.89 -20.36 -8.10
N GLY A 136 5.96 -19.69 -8.77
CA GLY A 136 5.27 -20.23 -9.95
C GLY A 136 6.18 -20.35 -11.18
N LEU A 137 7.21 -19.52 -11.29
CA LEU A 137 8.20 -19.55 -12.39
C LEU A 137 9.46 -20.35 -12.07
N ALA A 138 9.57 -20.92 -10.87
CA ALA A 138 10.69 -21.77 -10.52
C ALA A 138 10.81 -22.96 -11.51
N GLY A 139 12.05 -23.37 -11.81
CA GLY A 139 12.28 -24.50 -12.73
C GLY A 139 11.62 -25.81 -12.26
N SER A 140 11.47 -25.97 -10.94
CA SER A 140 10.64 -26.98 -10.31
C SER A 140 9.80 -26.29 -9.22
N PRO A 141 8.53 -25.93 -9.51
CA PRO A 141 7.67 -25.30 -8.53
C PRO A 141 7.37 -26.25 -7.36
N ASP A 142 7.57 -25.78 -6.13
CA ASP A 142 7.22 -26.50 -4.92
C ASP A 142 5.72 -26.31 -4.62
N PRO A 143 4.90 -27.38 -4.75
CA PRO A 143 3.45 -27.27 -4.54
C PRO A 143 3.09 -26.86 -3.11
N GLN A 144 3.85 -27.30 -2.10
CA GLN A 144 3.58 -26.97 -0.70
C GLN A 144 3.84 -25.49 -0.45
N LYS A 145 4.98 -24.99 -0.93
CA LYS A 145 5.29 -23.55 -0.87
C LYS A 145 4.21 -22.71 -1.56
N ILE A 146 3.74 -23.12 -2.74
CA ILE A 146 2.67 -22.41 -3.44
C ILE A 146 1.37 -22.41 -2.64
N MET A 147 0.98 -23.54 -2.05
CA MET A 147 -0.20 -23.63 -1.19
C MET A 147 -0.09 -22.73 0.06
N ASP A 148 1.06 -22.72 0.71
CA ASP A 148 1.31 -21.90 1.90
C ASP A 148 1.23 -20.41 1.56
N LEU A 149 1.84 -20.00 0.44
CA LEU A 149 1.77 -18.62 -0.06
C LEU A 149 0.32 -18.23 -0.42
N GLN A 150 -0.44 -19.11 -1.05
CA GLN A 150 -1.85 -18.87 -1.38
C GLN A 150 -2.72 -18.70 -0.13
N LYS A 151 -2.51 -19.56 0.89
CA LYS A 151 -3.20 -19.47 2.17
C LYS A 151 -2.90 -18.15 2.85
N LYS A 152 -1.60 -17.81 2.96
CA LYS A 152 -1.14 -16.54 3.53
C LYS A 152 -1.75 -15.34 2.79
N GLY A 153 -1.85 -15.41 1.46
CA GLY A 153 -2.43 -14.35 0.65
C GLY A 153 -3.93 -14.17 0.89
N THR A 154 -4.66 -15.27 1.04
CA THR A 154 -6.09 -15.24 1.35
C THR A 154 -6.33 -14.64 2.74
N GLU A 155 -5.58 -15.08 3.74
CA GLU A 155 -5.67 -14.57 5.12
C GLU A 155 -5.33 -13.08 5.19
N LEU A 156 -4.25 -12.67 4.52
CA LEU A 156 -3.81 -11.28 4.49
C LEU A 156 -4.79 -10.38 3.75
N GLN A 157 -5.31 -10.82 2.60
CA GLN A 157 -6.32 -10.09 1.85
C GLN A 157 -7.61 -9.90 2.67
N GLN A 158 -8.06 -10.95 3.36
CA GLN A 158 -9.23 -10.87 4.22
C GLN A 158 -9.00 -9.90 5.38
N SER A 159 -7.84 -9.99 6.05
CA SER A 159 -7.50 -9.08 7.14
C SER A 159 -7.42 -7.62 6.67
N LEU A 160 -6.77 -7.35 5.53
CA LEU A 160 -6.71 -6.01 4.94
C LEU A 160 -8.11 -5.47 4.65
N MET A 161 -8.98 -6.27 4.04
CA MET A 161 -10.35 -5.85 3.73
C MET A 161 -11.14 -5.51 4.99
N THR A 162 -11.05 -6.34 6.03
CA THR A 162 -11.70 -6.10 7.33
C THR A 162 -11.20 -4.82 7.98
N ASP A 163 -9.87 -4.61 8.02
CA ASP A 163 -9.28 -3.41 8.63
C ASP A 163 -9.66 -2.14 7.87
N MET A 164 -9.62 -2.19 6.53
CA MET A 164 -10.01 -1.07 5.67
C MET A 164 -11.50 -0.70 5.86
N GLN A 165 -12.38 -1.70 5.95
CA GLN A 165 -13.80 -1.47 6.23
C GLN A 165 -14.02 -0.86 7.62
N ALA A 166 -13.35 -1.39 8.64
CA ALA A 166 -13.43 -0.85 10.00
C ALA A 166 -12.91 0.59 10.06
N LEU A 167 -11.81 0.88 9.37
CA LEU A 167 -11.25 2.22 9.29
C LEU A 167 -12.19 3.19 8.58
N GLN A 168 -12.75 2.79 7.43
CA GLN A 168 -13.71 3.61 6.69
C GLN A 168 -14.98 3.90 7.50
N ALA A 169 -15.50 2.90 8.21
CA ALA A 169 -16.65 3.08 9.10
C ALA A 169 -16.33 4.09 10.21
N LYS A 170 -15.14 4.00 10.82
CA LYS A 170 -14.67 4.93 11.85
C LYS A 170 -14.52 6.36 11.31
N ILE A 171 -14.00 6.52 10.09
CA ILE A 171 -13.87 7.80 9.38
C ILE A 171 -15.25 8.43 9.11
N ASN A 172 -16.21 7.62 8.69
CA ASN A 172 -17.56 8.06 8.30
C ASN A 172 -18.47 8.34 9.50
N ALA A 173 -18.26 7.66 10.64
CA ALA A 173 -19.03 7.87 11.86
C ALA A 173 -18.62 9.13 12.63
N ALA A 174 -17.49 9.74 12.26
CA ALA A 174 -17.04 10.97 12.87
C ALA A 174 -17.84 12.17 12.36
N PRO A 175 -18.28 13.08 13.25
CA PRO A 175 -19.04 14.27 12.90
C PRO A 175 -18.28 15.25 12.01
#